data_AF-A0AAE6RL75-F1
#
_entry.id   AF-A0AAE6RL75-F1
#
_cell.length_a   1.000
_cell.length_b   1.000
_cell.length_c   1.000
_cell.angle_alpha   90.00
_cell.angle_beta   90.00
_cell.angle_gamma   90.00
#
_symmetry.space_group_name_H-M   'P 1'
#
loop_
_entity.id
_entity.type
_entity.pdbx_description
1 polymer ?
#
loop_
_entity_poly.entity_id
_entity_poly.type
_entity_poly.pdbx_seq_one_letter_code
_entity_poly.pdbx_strand_id
1 'polypeptide(L)'
;MTDPRVTSLEGELPEGLVDAVEAYEAALAADDVPALADAFVRAPTTLRGDASGLLVGHEAIAGFRGRRGGTPPRALAELHVRAVNADTALVVTVNAPAGGGRGLVTQLWARDSGVWRVRAAQVHAPAPALDPRVWRAVGAPLVPAASSGAVDGLDVAVKDLFAIEGQRIGAGVPRRLAEAPLETSTAPAVAMLLDAGASVRGIAQTDEFAYSIAGRNSGYGTPPNPAVPGAIPGGSSSGPATAVSLGQAAIGLATDTAGSIRVPASYQGLWGLRTTHGAVPAAGLLPLAPSFDTVGWLTRDLATLRRVAAVGLAGAAQETAGGFVIAEALLERVDASVRAAFGAAVADLGAARVALPPVAEMVEAFRLVQAAEAWAANGEWVAAHPGVLAPDVQARFDAASRVDAATEVGARERLAEFRAALDQELDGRVLLLPSASSVAPALDASAEVIDEARTATLGLTCLAGIGGYPALSVPRLLVEGKPVGLCLVGPRGADLALLEEAARVVG
;
A
#
# COMPACT_ATOMS: atom_id res chain seq x y z
N MET A 1 25.05 -5.09 -27.24
CA MET A 1 24.49 -5.84 -26.10
C MET A 1 23.94 -4.81 -25.13
N THR A 2 22.70 -4.99 -24.67
CA THR A 2 22.13 -4.14 -23.62
C THR A 2 22.86 -4.42 -22.32
N ASP A 3 23.49 -3.41 -21.75
CA ASP A 3 24.08 -3.48 -20.41
C ASP A 3 22.98 -3.84 -19.41
N PRO A 4 23.15 -4.89 -18.57
CA PRO A 4 22.11 -5.35 -17.64
C PRO A 4 21.73 -4.29 -16.60
N ARG A 5 22.55 -3.25 -16.41
CA ARG A 5 22.26 -2.11 -15.54
C ARG A 5 21.22 -1.16 -16.14
N VAL A 6 20.96 -1.22 -17.45
CA VAL A 6 20.06 -0.30 -18.16
C VAL A 6 18.65 -0.89 -18.26
N THR A 7 17.70 -0.22 -17.61
CA THR A 7 16.27 -0.58 -17.60
C THR A 7 15.61 -0.34 -18.96
N SER A 8 15.91 0.77 -19.64
CA SER A 8 15.47 0.98 -21.02
C SER A 8 16.47 1.80 -21.82
N LEU A 9 16.65 1.45 -23.10
CA LEU A 9 17.59 2.08 -24.02
C LEU A 9 16.89 2.46 -25.32
N GLU A 10 17.14 3.68 -25.80
CA GLU A 10 16.86 4.10 -27.18
C GLU A 10 18.17 4.53 -27.84
N GLY A 11 18.42 4.02 -29.05
CA GLY A 11 19.69 4.20 -29.76
C GLY A 11 20.79 3.23 -29.31
N GLU A 12 22.02 3.49 -29.75
CA GLU A 12 23.20 2.73 -29.33
C GLU A 12 23.73 3.28 -28.00
N LEU A 13 23.98 2.39 -27.03
CA LEU A 13 24.50 2.79 -25.72
C LEU A 13 25.91 3.39 -25.87
N PRO A 14 26.13 4.67 -25.53
CA PRO A 14 27.45 5.28 -25.67
C PRO A 14 28.47 4.68 -24.70
N GLU A 15 29.68 4.44 -25.19
CA GLU A 15 30.76 3.83 -24.41
C GLU A 15 31.09 4.65 -23.15
N GLY A 16 31.20 3.98 -22.00
CA GLY A 16 31.56 4.57 -20.71
C GLY A 16 30.49 5.45 -20.05
N LEU A 17 29.31 5.63 -20.67
CA LEU A 17 28.24 6.44 -20.09
C LEU A 17 27.70 5.83 -18.79
N VAL A 18 27.43 4.52 -18.78
CA VAL A 18 26.85 3.83 -17.62
C VAL A 18 27.81 3.90 -16.43
N ASP A 19 29.10 3.69 -16.65
CA ASP A 19 30.11 3.77 -15.59
C ASP A 19 30.22 5.19 -15.02
N ALA A 20 30.06 6.23 -15.85
CA ALA A 20 30.03 7.61 -15.39
C ALA A 20 28.78 7.93 -14.55
N VAL A 21 27.63 7.38 -14.92
CA VAL A 21 26.39 7.51 -14.14
C VAL A 21 26.53 6.80 -12.79
N GLU A 22 27.11 5.60 -12.75
CA GLU A 22 27.36 4.90 -11.49
C GLU A 22 28.38 5.62 -10.61
N ALA A 23 29.45 6.16 -11.19
CA ALA A 23 30.40 6.99 -10.45
C ALA A 23 29.74 8.24 -9.84
N TYR A 24 28.79 8.85 -10.57
CA TYR A 24 28.00 9.97 -10.05
C TYR A 24 27.07 9.56 -8.90
N GLU A 25 26.38 8.43 -9.01
CA GLU A 25 25.54 7.91 -7.92
C GLU A 25 26.36 7.48 -6.69
N ALA A 26 27.54 6.88 -6.90
CA ALA A 26 28.47 6.55 -5.83
C ALA A 26 29.00 7.81 -5.13
N ALA A 27 29.33 8.87 -5.89
CA ALA A 27 29.72 10.16 -5.32
C ALA A 27 28.57 10.81 -4.54
N LEU A 28 27.31 10.67 -4.99
CA LEU A 28 26.14 11.13 -4.25
C LEU A 28 25.96 10.38 -2.92
N ALA A 29 26.16 9.06 -2.94
CA ALA A 29 26.05 8.22 -1.75
C ALA A 29 27.19 8.49 -0.73
N ALA A 30 28.39 8.79 -1.21
CA ALA A 30 29.56 9.09 -0.39
C ALA A 30 29.63 10.56 0.07
N ASP A 31 28.71 11.42 -0.40
CA ASP A 31 28.77 12.87 -0.23
C ASP A 31 30.11 13.49 -0.71
N ASP A 32 30.66 12.94 -1.81
CA ASP A 32 31.93 13.39 -2.40
C ASP A 32 31.70 14.68 -3.20
N VAL A 33 31.69 15.81 -2.49
CA VAL A 33 31.47 17.14 -3.06
C VAL A 33 32.43 17.45 -4.23
N PRO A 34 33.76 17.17 -4.13
CA PRO A 34 34.68 17.33 -5.26
C PRO A 34 34.28 16.51 -6.51
N ALA A 35 33.98 15.22 -6.36
CA ALA A 35 33.60 14.37 -7.49
C ALA A 35 32.26 14.82 -8.10
N LEU A 36 31.30 15.23 -7.27
CA LEU A 36 30.02 15.75 -7.73
C LEU A 36 30.15 17.09 -8.47
N ALA A 37 31.11 17.93 -8.10
CA ALA A 37 31.40 19.15 -8.83
C ALA A 37 32.04 18.82 -10.20
N ASP A 38 33.03 17.93 -10.23
CA ASP A 38 33.71 17.55 -11.49
C ASP A 38 32.80 16.81 -12.47
N ALA A 39 31.75 16.14 -11.97
CA ALA A 39 30.74 15.49 -12.77
C ALA A 39 29.91 16.46 -13.64
N PHE A 40 29.94 17.78 -13.40
CA PHE A 40 29.25 18.77 -14.23
C PHE A 40 30.18 19.46 -15.22
N VAL A 41 29.67 19.72 -16.43
CA VAL A 41 30.40 20.46 -17.47
C VAL A 41 30.82 21.83 -16.93
N ARG A 42 32.08 22.21 -17.16
CA ARG A 42 32.67 23.49 -16.71
C ARG A 42 32.30 24.63 -17.67
N ALA A 43 31.03 25.03 -17.66
CA ALA A 43 30.51 26.09 -18.52
C ALA A 43 29.58 27.05 -17.77
N PRO A 44 29.49 28.33 -18.20
CA PRO A 44 28.53 29.29 -17.64
C PRO A 44 27.07 28.96 -18.01
N THR A 45 26.86 28.03 -18.95
CA THR A 45 25.54 27.60 -19.43
C THR A 45 25.06 26.27 -18.84
N THR A 46 25.85 25.63 -17.97
CA THR A 46 25.47 24.38 -17.30
C THR A 46 24.26 24.60 -16.38
N LEU A 47 23.27 23.69 -16.42
CA LEU A 47 22.00 23.87 -15.71
C LEU A 47 21.81 22.83 -14.61
N ARG A 48 21.28 23.25 -13.46
CA ARG A 48 20.77 22.34 -12.44
C ARG A 48 19.51 22.90 -11.76
N GLY A 49 18.40 22.20 -11.86
CA GLY A 49 17.12 22.57 -11.24
C GLY A 49 16.62 21.56 -10.21
N ASP A 50 15.81 22.04 -9.27
CA ASP A 50 14.92 21.25 -8.41
C ASP A 50 13.69 22.07 -8.00
N ALA A 51 12.93 21.60 -7.00
CA ALA A 51 11.77 22.30 -6.47
C ALA A 51 12.09 23.68 -5.85
N SER A 52 13.36 23.98 -5.54
CA SER A 52 13.79 25.26 -4.95
C SER A 52 14.24 26.29 -5.99
N GLY A 53 14.38 25.90 -7.27
CA GLY A 53 14.72 26.81 -8.36
C GLY A 53 15.79 26.25 -9.30
N LEU A 54 16.35 27.14 -10.14
CA LEU A 54 17.34 26.83 -11.17
C LEU A 54 18.69 27.49 -10.87
N LEU A 55 19.76 26.72 -10.92
CA LEU A 55 21.14 27.18 -10.93
C LEU A 55 21.69 27.16 -12.35
N VAL A 56 22.37 28.23 -12.74
CA VAL A 56 23.00 28.41 -14.05
C VAL A 56 24.49 28.68 -13.87
N GLY A 57 25.32 27.88 -14.53
CA GLY A 57 26.78 27.94 -14.48
C GLY A 57 27.41 26.97 -13.48
N HIS A 58 28.55 26.39 -13.86
CA HIS A 58 29.31 25.43 -13.04
C HIS A 58 29.62 25.96 -11.62
N GLU A 59 30.09 27.20 -11.51
CA GLU A 59 30.42 27.82 -10.21
C GLU A 59 29.22 27.88 -9.26
N ALA A 60 28.03 28.21 -9.78
CA ALA A 60 26.81 28.25 -8.98
C ALA A 60 26.41 26.85 -8.46
N ILE A 61 26.60 25.83 -9.30
CA ILE A 61 26.29 24.43 -8.99
C ILE A 61 27.28 23.87 -7.96
N ALA A 62 28.58 24.07 -8.16
CA ALA A 62 29.62 23.65 -7.23
C ALA A 62 29.46 24.33 -5.86
N GLY A 63 29.22 25.65 -5.86
CA GLY A 63 28.98 26.42 -4.64
C GLY A 63 27.69 26.02 -3.91
N PHE A 64 26.64 25.62 -4.62
CA PHE A 64 25.43 25.07 -4.00
C PHE A 64 25.70 23.75 -3.29
N ARG A 65 26.48 22.85 -3.90
CA ARG A 65 26.79 21.53 -3.32
C ARG A 65 27.63 21.63 -2.07
N GLY A 66 28.62 22.52 -2.02
CA GLY A 66 29.42 22.76 -0.81
C GLY A 66 28.61 23.30 0.38
N ARG A 67 27.37 23.76 0.18
CA ARG A 67 26.48 24.29 1.24
C ARG A 67 25.33 23.36 1.62
N ARG A 68 25.10 22.28 0.86
CA ARG A 68 24.02 21.32 1.12
C ARG A 68 24.57 20.18 1.97
N GLY A 69 23.84 19.74 2.98
CA GLY A 69 24.16 18.52 3.72
C GLY A 69 23.98 17.26 2.85
N GLY A 70 24.50 16.14 3.33
CA GLY A 70 24.52 14.87 2.60
C GLY A 70 23.16 14.41 2.07
N THR A 71 23.19 13.59 1.02
CA THR A 71 21.99 13.01 0.42
C THR A 71 21.53 11.82 1.27
N PRO A 72 20.23 11.69 1.63
CA PRO A 72 19.76 10.50 2.33
C PRO A 72 20.07 9.22 1.55
N PRO A 73 20.38 8.10 2.24
CA PRO A 73 20.64 6.83 1.58
C PRO A 73 19.50 6.42 0.65
N ARG A 74 19.85 6.05 -0.59
CA ARG A 74 18.92 5.65 -1.64
C ARG A 74 19.56 4.60 -2.54
N ALA A 75 18.76 3.68 -3.07
CA ALA A 75 19.18 2.73 -4.09
C ALA A 75 18.77 3.23 -5.48
N LEU A 76 19.62 3.00 -6.49
CA LEU A 76 19.24 3.18 -7.90
C LEU A 76 18.30 2.03 -8.28
N ALA A 77 17.04 2.35 -8.57
CA ALA A 77 16.02 1.37 -8.91
C ALA A 77 15.91 1.16 -10.43
N GLU A 78 16.00 2.25 -11.20
CA GLU A 78 15.87 2.21 -12.66
C GLU A 78 16.84 3.19 -13.33
N LEU A 79 17.40 2.78 -14.47
CA LEU A 79 18.27 3.57 -15.33
C LEU A 79 17.75 3.56 -16.77
N HIS A 80 17.28 4.70 -17.25
CA HIS A 80 16.80 4.86 -18.62
C HIS A 80 17.74 5.76 -19.41
N VAL A 81 18.13 5.29 -20.60
CA VAL A 81 19.06 5.99 -21.48
C VAL A 81 18.40 6.26 -22.83
N ARG A 82 18.59 7.48 -23.33
CA ARG A 82 18.24 7.90 -24.69
C ARG A 82 19.48 8.52 -25.33
N ALA A 83 20.15 7.78 -26.20
CA ALA A 83 21.33 8.28 -26.90
C ALA A 83 20.90 9.34 -27.93
N VAL A 84 21.42 10.56 -27.79
CA VAL A 84 21.20 11.64 -28.76
C VAL A 84 22.21 11.50 -29.89
N ASN A 85 23.46 11.23 -29.54
CA ASN A 85 24.57 10.85 -30.42
C ASN A 85 25.68 10.17 -29.59
N ALA A 86 26.83 9.88 -30.20
CA ALA A 86 27.97 9.22 -29.53
C ALA A 86 28.52 9.98 -28.29
N ASP A 87 28.29 11.29 -28.24
CA ASP A 87 28.86 12.20 -27.25
C ASP A 87 27.79 12.89 -26.40
N THR A 88 26.52 12.53 -26.55
CA THR A 88 25.40 13.14 -25.79
C THR A 88 24.30 12.14 -25.55
N ALA A 89 23.82 12.06 -24.31
CA ALA A 89 22.72 11.19 -23.93
C ALA A 89 21.81 11.85 -22.88
N LEU A 90 20.51 11.63 -22.99
CA LEU A 90 19.57 11.90 -21.92
C LEU A 90 19.50 10.65 -21.03
N VAL A 91 19.74 10.84 -19.73
CA VAL A 91 19.69 9.80 -18.71
C VAL A 91 18.62 10.17 -17.71
N VAL A 92 17.74 9.21 -17.40
CA VAL A 92 16.77 9.34 -16.30
C VAL A 92 17.02 8.23 -15.30
N THR A 93 17.33 8.60 -14.06
CA THR A 93 17.48 7.66 -12.95
C THR A 93 16.27 7.74 -12.02
N VAL A 94 15.74 6.59 -11.61
CA VAL A 94 14.74 6.47 -10.55
C VAL A 94 15.41 5.91 -9.32
N ASN A 95 15.28 6.61 -8.18
CA ASN A 95 15.91 6.23 -6.92
C ASN A 95 14.85 5.88 -5.88
N ALA A 96 15.13 4.90 -5.04
CA ALA A 96 14.28 4.47 -3.93
C ALA A 96 14.97 4.81 -2.58
N PRO A 97 14.54 5.87 -1.87
CA PRO A 97 15.01 6.17 -0.53
C PRO A 97 14.57 5.10 0.47
N ALA A 98 15.37 4.85 1.51
CA ALA A 98 14.99 3.94 2.60
C ALA A 98 13.68 4.38 3.31
N GLY A 99 13.43 5.70 3.33
CA GLY A 99 12.21 6.28 3.91
C GLY A 99 10.93 6.03 3.11
N GLY A 100 11.00 5.55 1.86
CA GLY A 100 9.85 5.42 0.96
C GLY A 100 9.82 6.48 -0.15
N GLY A 101 8.86 6.33 -1.07
CA GLY A 101 8.70 7.16 -2.26
C GLY A 101 9.71 6.87 -3.36
N ARG A 102 9.67 7.67 -4.43
CA ARG A 102 10.61 7.59 -5.56
C ARG A 102 11.13 8.98 -5.90
N GLY A 103 12.45 9.10 -6.07
CA GLY A 103 13.10 10.30 -6.56
C GLY A 103 13.47 10.14 -8.03
N LEU A 104 13.23 11.17 -8.84
CA LEU A 104 13.59 11.16 -10.27
C LEU A 104 14.71 12.17 -10.50
N VAL A 105 15.72 11.78 -11.26
CA VAL A 105 16.74 12.70 -11.75
C VAL A 105 16.85 12.55 -13.26
N THR A 106 16.59 13.64 -13.97
CA THR A 106 16.74 13.73 -15.43
C THR A 106 17.99 14.52 -15.74
N GLN A 107 18.94 13.93 -16.47
CA GLN A 107 20.23 14.52 -16.79
C GLN A 107 20.50 14.47 -18.29
N LEU A 108 20.96 15.58 -18.86
CA LEU A 108 21.63 15.57 -20.15
C LEU A 108 23.13 15.42 -19.89
N TRP A 109 23.69 14.30 -20.32
CA TRP A 109 25.11 13.99 -20.27
C TRP A 109 25.76 14.33 -21.61
N ALA A 110 26.98 14.87 -21.58
CA ALA A 110 27.78 15.15 -22.76
C ALA A 110 29.25 14.81 -22.53
N ARG A 111 29.97 14.40 -23.58
CA ARG A 111 31.43 14.30 -23.51
C ARG A 111 32.06 15.69 -23.51
N ASP A 112 32.89 15.94 -22.52
CA ASP A 112 33.71 17.13 -22.37
C ASP A 112 35.17 16.71 -22.25
N SER A 113 35.95 16.94 -23.31
CA SER A 113 37.35 16.48 -23.42
C SER A 113 37.51 14.96 -23.22
N GLY A 114 36.58 14.17 -23.77
CA GLY A 114 36.58 12.70 -23.71
C GLY A 114 35.90 12.10 -22.48
N VAL A 115 35.60 12.90 -21.45
CA VAL A 115 34.97 12.47 -20.20
C VAL A 115 33.48 12.80 -20.19
N TRP A 116 32.63 11.87 -19.74
CA TRP A 116 31.20 12.13 -19.57
C TRP A 116 30.93 13.07 -18.41
N ARG A 117 30.22 14.17 -18.68
CA ARG A 117 29.79 15.14 -17.67
C ARG A 117 28.32 15.54 -17.86
N VAL A 118 27.67 15.88 -16.76
CA VAL A 118 26.32 16.41 -16.71
C VAL A 118 26.31 17.85 -17.22
N ARG A 119 25.56 18.10 -18.29
CA ARG A 119 25.37 19.42 -18.90
C ARG A 119 24.09 20.11 -18.40
N ALA A 120 23.05 19.33 -18.12
CA ALA A 120 21.83 19.79 -17.48
C ALA A 120 21.30 18.72 -16.53
N ALA A 121 20.75 19.11 -15.37
CA ALA A 121 20.10 18.20 -14.45
C ALA A 121 18.80 18.79 -13.90
N GLN A 122 17.73 18.00 -13.85
CA GLN A 122 16.50 18.28 -13.11
C GLN A 122 16.35 17.22 -12.03
N VAL A 123 16.35 17.64 -10.76
CA VAL A 123 16.28 16.75 -9.60
C VAL A 123 14.91 16.89 -8.95
N HIS A 124 14.13 15.81 -8.96
CA HIS A 124 12.94 15.65 -8.14
C HIS A 124 13.26 14.73 -6.96
N ALA A 125 13.70 15.34 -5.85
CA ALA A 125 13.91 14.66 -4.58
C ALA A 125 12.57 14.50 -3.83
N PRO A 126 12.44 13.52 -2.92
CA PRO A 126 11.19 13.31 -2.20
C PRO A 126 11.01 14.35 -1.10
N ALA A 127 10.03 15.22 -1.30
CA ALA A 127 8.83 15.25 -0.46
C ALA A 127 7.69 15.74 -1.36
N PRO A 128 6.71 14.89 -1.71
CA PRO A 128 5.52 15.40 -2.37
C PRO A 128 4.90 16.47 -1.47
N ALA A 129 4.42 17.57 -2.07
CA ALA A 129 3.42 18.38 -1.40
C ALA A 129 2.32 17.46 -0.86
N LEU A 130 1.82 17.74 0.34
CA LEU A 130 0.77 16.92 0.95
C LEU A 130 -0.41 16.87 -0.01
N ASP A 131 -0.64 15.68 -0.57
CA ASP A 131 -1.61 15.45 -1.62
C ASP A 131 -2.99 15.24 -0.98
N PRO A 132 -4.00 16.06 -1.32
CA PRO A 132 -5.35 15.92 -0.76
C PRO A 132 -6.04 14.60 -1.16
N ARG A 133 -5.51 13.90 -2.19
CA ARG A 133 -5.92 12.54 -2.55
C ARG A 133 -5.44 11.51 -1.54
N VAL A 134 -4.30 11.76 -0.88
CA VAL A 134 -3.76 10.89 0.19
C VAL A 134 -4.33 11.28 1.54
N TRP A 135 -4.40 12.59 1.81
CA TRP A 135 -4.72 13.13 3.13
C TRP A 135 -5.97 13.99 3.12
N ARG A 136 -6.91 13.71 4.04
CA ARG A 136 -8.00 14.62 4.38
C ARG A 136 -7.48 15.80 5.21
N ALA A 137 -6.62 15.51 6.19
CA ALA A 137 -6.04 16.49 7.10
C ALA A 137 -4.64 16.04 7.52
N VAL A 138 -3.71 16.98 7.69
CA VAL A 138 -2.33 16.70 8.10
C VAL A 138 -1.87 17.78 9.07
N GLY A 139 -1.06 17.38 10.06
CA GLY A 139 -0.37 18.28 10.98
C GLY A 139 1.10 17.90 11.14
N ALA A 140 1.81 18.59 12.05
CA ALA A 140 3.20 18.31 12.36
C ALA A 140 3.45 18.30 13.89
N PRO A 141 2.89 17.32 14.64
CA PRO A 141 1.89 16.32 14.23
C PRO A 141 0.45 16.87 14.26
N LEU A 142 -0.53 16.12 13.74
CA LEU A 142 -1.96 16.45 13.89
C LEU A 142 -2.43 16.15 15.32
N VAL A 143 -2.03 15.00 15.85
CA VAL A 143 -2.20 14.63 17.27
C VAL A 143 -0.85 14.17 17.80
N PRO A 144 -0.30 14.81 18.85
CA PRO A 144 0.97 14.39 19.44
C PRO A 144 0.85 13.04 20.15
N ALA A 145 1.98 12.36 20.34
CA ALA A 145 2.04 11.19 21.19
C ALA A 145 1.56 11.53 22.62
N ALA A 146 0.84 10.60 23.24
CA ALA A 146 0.33 10.78 24.60
C ALA A 146 1.37 10.37 25.67
N SER A 147 2.31 9.51 25.29
CA SER A 147 3.39 8.99 26.15
C SER A 147 4.59 8.58 25.30
N SER A 148 5.63 8.01 25.92
CA SER A 148 6.77 7.38 25.22
C SER A 148 6.67 5.86 25.35
N GLY A 149 7.11 5.12 24.32
CA GLY A 149 7.02 3.67 24.32
C GLY A 149 7.61 2.98 23.08
N ALA A 150 7.11 1.77 22.83
CA ALA A 150 7.66 0.85 21.84
C ALA A 150 7.63 1.36 20.39
N VAL A 151 6.85 2.39 20.08
CA VAL A 151 6.71 3.00 18.75
C VAL A 151 7.09 4.49 18.73
N ASP A 152 7.96 4.91 19.66
CA ASP A 152 8.51 6.27 19.70
C ASP A 152 9.05 6.74 18.35
N GLY A 153 8.70 7.99 18.01
CA GLY A 153 9.15 8.68 16.80
C GLY A 153 8.51 8.17 15.51
N LEU A 154 7.53 7.26 15.59
CA LEU A 154 6.79 6.79 14.42
C LEU A 154 5.54 7.64 14.19
N ASP A 155 5.34 8.01 12.93
CA ASP A 155 4.16 8.74 12.47
C ASP A 155 3.09 7.80 11.92
N VAL A 156 1.83 8.06 12.27
CA VAL A 156 0.65 7.28 11.86
C VAL A 156 -0.20 8.04 10.85
N ALA A 157 -0.50 7.38 9.72
CA ALA A 157 -1.58 7.75 8.81
C ALA A 157 -2.86 7.01 9.21
N VAL A 158 -3.85 7.74 9.76
CA VAL A 158 -5.09 7.12 10.24
C VAL A 158 -6.14 7.16 9.15
N LYS A 159 -6.68 6.00 8.75
CA LYS A 159 -7.81 5.93 7.80
C LYS A 159 -8.98 6.78 8.28
N ASP A 160 -9.64 7.52 7.38
CA ASP A 160 -10.77 8.42 7.67
C ASP A 160 -12.09 7.68 8.01
N LEU A 161 -12.01 6.72 8.92
CA LEU A 161 -13.10 5.97 9.53
C LEU A 161 -12.99 5.89 11.06
N PHE A 162 -11.81 6.20 11.62
CA PHE A 162 -11.57 6.18 13.06
C PHE A 162 -11.90 7.53 13.68
N ALA A 163 -12.61 7.51 14.79
CA ALA A 163 -12.84 8.69 15.60
C ALA A 163 -11.50 9.21 16.15
N ILE A 164 -11.30 10.53 16.03
CA ILE A 164 -10.21 11.27 16.65
C ILE A 164 -10.86 12.48 17.31
N GLU A 165 -10.60 12.70 18.59
CA GLU A 165 -11.18 13.79 19.35
C GLU A 165 -11.00 15.14 18.63
N GLY A 166 -12.10 15.89 18.50
CA GLY A 166 -12.11 17.18 17.81
C GLY A 166 -11.99 17.11 16.29
N GLN A 167 -12.09 15.92 15.69
CA GLN A 167 -12.12 15.71 14.24
C GLN A 167 -13.45 15.10 13.82
N ARG A 168 -13.79 15.24 12.53
CA ARG A 168 -14.97 14.60 11.92
C ARG A 168 -14.56 13.35 11.15
N ILE A 169 -15.46 12.39 11.02
CA ILE A 169 -15.27 11.22 10.14
C ILE A 169 -15.87 11.53 8.76
N GLY A 170 -15.02 11.63 7.74
CA GLY A 170 -15.47 11.91 6.37
C GLY A 170 -15.86 10.66 5.57
N ALA A 171 -15.33 9.48 5.92
CA ALA A 171 -15.56 8.22 5.21
C ALA A 171 -15.31 8.30 3.69
N GLY A 172 -14.39 9.17 3.26
CA GLY A 172 -14.12 9.41 1.84
C GLY A 172 -15.23 10.14 1.08
N VAL A 173 -16.24 10.70 1.76
CA VAL A 173 -17.37 11.39 1.11
C VAL A 173 -17.41 12.87 1.55
N PRO A 174 -17.17 13.84 0.63
CA PRO A 174 -17.15 15.27 0.99
C PRO A 174 -18.42 15.76 1.67
N ARG A 175 -19.60 15.30 1.21
CA ARG A 175 -20.88 15.67 1.82
C ARG A 175 -20.99 15.17 3.26
N ARG A 176 -20.58 13.93 3.52
CA ARG A 176 -20.57 13.36 4.87
C ARG A 176 -19.65 14.14 5.79
N LEU A 177 -18.44 14.47 5.35
CA LEU A 177 -17.49 15.27 6.14
C LEU A 177 -18.05 16.64 6.53
N ALA A 178 -18.80 17.28 5.64
CA ALA A 178 -19.39 18.59 5.88
C ALA A 178 -20.48 18.55 6.97
N GLU A 179 -21.20 17.43 7.08
CA GLU A 179 -22.34 17.24 7.99
C GLU A 179 -21.98 16.50 9.29
N ALA A 180 -20.93 15.69 9.27
CA ALA A 180 -20.54 14.86 10.40
C ALA A 180 -20.25 15.72 11.65
N PRO A 181 -20.68 15.27 12.84
CA PRO A 181 -20.31 15.93 14.08
C PRO A 181 -18.82 15.80 14.35
N LEU A 182 -18.30 16.64 15.25
CA LEU A 182 -16.98 16.43 15.83
C LEU A 182 -17.05 15.25 16.80
N GLU A 183 -16.08 14.36 16.71
CA GLU A 183 -15.93 13.24 17.63
C GLU A 183 -15.48 13.75 19.00
N THR A 184 -16.08 13.23 20.06
CA THR A 184 -15.83 13.63 21.45
C THR A 184 -14.75 12.80 22.13
N SER A 185 -14.27 11.74 21.47
CA SER A 185 -13.22 10.87 21.97
C SER A 185 -12.44 10.25 20.83
N THR A 186 -11.19 9.86 21.11
CA THR A 186 -10.33 9.16 20.16
C THR A 186 -10.56 7.66 20.25
N ALA A 187 -10.71 6.99 19.10
CA ALA A 187 -10.92 5.55 19.01
C ALA A 187 -9.77 4.79 19.70
N PRO A 188 -10.03 3.70 20.47
CA PRO A 188 -8.98 2.97 21.18
C PRO A 188 -7.86 2.44 20.26
N ALA A 189 -8.19 2.06 19.02
CA ALA A 189 -7.20 1.65 18.02
C ALA A 189 -6.19 2.75 17.64
N VAL A 190 -6.59 4.03 17.76
CA VAL A 190 -5.69 5.17 17.60
C VAL A 190 -4.98 5.47 18.91
N ALA A 191 -5.73 5.52 20.02
CA ALA A 191 -5.20 5.87 21.34
C ALA A 191 -4.05 4.94 21.76
N MET A 192 -4.15 3.64 21.52
CA MET A 192 -3.09 2.70 21.88
C MET A 192 -1.75 2.97 21.18
N LEU A 193 -1.77 3.54 19.97
CA LEU A 193 -0.55 3.93 19.26
C LEU A 193 0.03 5.22 19.85
N LEU A 194 -0.84 6.17 20.21
CA LEU A 194 -0.45 7.41 20.88
C LEU A 194 0.18 7.15 22.25
N ASP A 195 -0.41 6.23 23.03
CA ASP A 195 0.07 5.81 24.34
C ASP A 195 1.42 5.06 24.24
N ALA A 196 1.66 4.40 23.11
CA ALA A 196 2.89 3.66 22.87
C ALA A 196 4.01 4.50 22.20
N GLY A 197 3.82 5.82 22.02
CA GLY A 197 4.87 6.72 21.56
C GLY A 197 4.73 7.27 20.14
N ALA A 198 3.72 6.82 19.38
CA ALA A 198 3.51 7.29 18.02
C ALA A 198 2.73 8.60 17.98
N SER A 199 2.92 9.41 16.93
CA SER A 199 2.11 10.60 16.66
C SER A 199 1.21 10.40 15.45
N VAL A 200 -0.01 10.97 15.46
CA VAL A 200 -0.84 11.00 14.24
C VAL A 200 -0.31 12.10 13.34
N ARG A 201 0.24 11.72 12.19
CA ARG A 201 0.64 12.67 11.14
C ARG A 201 -0.58 13.32 10.52
N GLY A 202 -1.61 12.54 10.27
CA GLY A 202 -2.82 13.01 9.61
C GLY A 202 -3.91 11.95 9.48
N ILE A 203 -5.03 12.40 8.95
CA ILE A 203 -6.18 11.57 8.61
C ILE A 203 -6.14 11.37 7.10
N ALA A 204 -6.01 10.11 6.69
CA ALA A 204 -5.77 9.69 5.33
C ALA A 204 -7.08 9.24 4.66
N GLN A 205 -7.19 9.52 3.36
CA GLN A 205 -8.38 9.22 2.58
C GLN A 205 -8.67 7.72 2.50
N THR A 206 -9.93 7.40 2.23
CA THR A 206 -10.44 6.05 2.04
C THR A 206 -11.37 6.03 0.83
N ASP A 207 -11.59 4.84 0.27
CA ASP A 207 -12.74 4.62 -0.62
C ASP A 207 -14.03 4.96 0.15
N GLU A 208 -15.03 5.46 -0.56
CA GLU A 208 -16.31 5.93 0.00
C GLU A 208 -16.96 4.83 0.85
N PHE A 209 -17.21 5.12 2.13
CA PHE A 209 -17.72 4.18 3.14
C PHE A 209 -16.92 2.88 3.28
N ALA A 210 -15.66 2.87 2.82
CA ALA A 210 -14.86 1.67 2.67
C ALA A 210 -15.45 0.57 1.78
N TYR A 211 -16.52 0.83 1.01
CA TYR A 211 -17.25 -0.19 0.26
C TYR A 211 -16.67 -0.46 -1.15
N SER A 212 -15.34 -0.55 -1.21
CA SER A 212 -14.56 -0.91 -2.40
C SER A 212 -13.16 -1.39 -1.99
N ILE A 213 -12.41 -1.93 -2.95
CA ILE A 213 -10.99 -2.30 -2.79
C ILE A 213 -10.10 -1.73 -3.90
N ALA A 214 -10.61 -0.78 -4.68
CA ALA A 214 -9.89 -0.22 -5.82
C ALA A 214 -8.96 0.93 -5.42
N GLY A 215 -9.29 1.69 -4.38
CA GLY A 215 -8.54 2.91 -4.06
C GLY A 215 -8.98 4.15 -4.82
N ARG A 216 -10.11 4.07 -5.56
CA ARG A 216 -10.68 5.18 -6.31
C ARG A 216 -11.66 5.95 -5.43
N ASN A 217 -11.63 7.26 -5.53
CA ASN A 217 -12.56 8.14 -4.84
C ASN A 217 -13.03 9.25 -5.79
N SER A 218 -14.36 9.44 -5.92
CA SER A 218 -14.93 10.39 -6.88
C SER A 218 -14.85 11.84 -6.38
N GLY A 219 -14.94 12.05 -5.07
CA GLY A 219 -14.92 13.37 -4.45
C GLY A 219 -13.52 13.94 -4.24
N TYR A 220 -12.56 13.09 -3.86
CA TYR A 220 -11.20 13.51 -3.52
C TYR A 220 -10.15 13.14 -4.57
N GLY A 221 -10.46 12.24 -5.50
CA GLY A 221 -9.51 11.69 -6.47
C GLY A 221 -8.75 10.47 -5.94
N THR A 222 -7.98 9.84 -6.82
CA THR A 222 -7.25 8.59 -6.50
C THR A 222 -5.84 8.88 -6.01
N PRO A 223 -5.42 8.39 -4.82
CA PRO A 223 -4.04 8.50 -4.36
C PRO A 223 -3.06 7.87 -5.38
N PRO A 224 -1.85 8.41 -5.53
CA PRO A 224 -0.85 7.81 -6.40
C PRO A 224 -0.37 6.45 -5.86
N ASN A 225 -0.12 5.48 -6.75
CA ASN A 225 0.64 4.28 -6.43
C ASN A 225 2.13 4.50 -6.80
N PRO A 226 3.04 4.76 -5.85
CA PRO A 226 4.44 4.99 -6.18
C PRO A 226 5.19 3.70 -6.55
N ALA A 227 4.66 2.51 -6.20
CA ALA A 227 5.27 1.24 -6.59
C ALA A 227 4.96 0.88 -8.05
N VAL A 228 3.78 1.26 -8.54
CA VAL A 228 3.35 1.10 -9.94
C VAL A 228 2.76 2.42 -10.45
N PRO A 229 3.61 3.35 -10.93
CA PRO A 229 3.15 4.64 -11.44
C PRO A 229 2.08 4.47 -12.52
N GLY A 230 0.98 5.22 -12.40
CA GLY A 230 -0.16 5.14 -13.33
C GLY A 230 -1.14 4.01 -13.04
N ALA A 231 -0.96 3.23 -11.97
CA ALA A 231 -1.92 2.23 -11.51
C ALA A 231 -2.71 2.71 -10.28
N ILE A 232 -3.84 2.05 -10.01
CA ILE A 232 -4.61 2.28 -8.78
C ILE A 232 -3.82 1.80 -7.55
N PRO A 233 -3.99 2.45 -6.38
CA PRO A 233 -3.27 2.10 -5.16
C PRO A 233 -3.83 0.87 -4.44
N GLY A 234 -5.02 0.39 -4.84
CA GLY A 234 -5.81 -0.54 -4.05
C GLY A 234 -6.50 0.18 -2.88
N GLY A 235 -7.47 -0.48 -2.27
CA GLY A 235 -8.29 0.11 -1.21
C GLY A 235 -8.99 -0.94 -0.35
N SER A 236 -9.87 -0.56 0.57
CA SER A 236 -10.30 0.82 0.81
C SER A 236 -9.31 1.68 1.61
N SER A 237 -8.27 1.10 2.19
CA SER A 237 -7.24 1.84 2.95
C SER A 237 -6.17 2.48 2.05
N SER A 238 -6.63 3.14 1.00
CA SER A 238 -5.81 3.67 -0.10
C SER A 238 -4.91 4.82 0.33
N GLY A 239 -5.43 5.77 1.11
CA GLY A 239 -4.66 6.87 1.71
C GLY A 239 -3.57 6.36 2.67
N PRO A 240 -3.89 5.56 3.72
CA PRO A 240 -2.90 5.01 4.63
C PRO A 240 -1.77 4.24 3.94
N ALA A 241 -2.11 3.36 2.97
CA ALA A 241 -1.12 2.61 2.21
C ALA A 241 -0.21 3.55 1.41
N THR A 242 -0.79 4.52 0.72
CA THR A 242 -0.03 5.48 -0.08
C THR A 242 0.86 6.38 0.77
N ALA A 243 0.38 6.83 1.93
CA ALA A 243 1.18 7.59 2.89
C ALA A 243 2.40 6.81 3.37
N VAL A 244 2.23 5.53 3.69
CA VAL A 244 3.32 4.63 4.07
C VAL A 244 4.29 4.40 2.90
N SER A 245 3.76 4.13 1.71
CA SER A 245 4.56 3.86 0.51
C SER A 245 5.38 5.07 0.07
N LEU A 246 4.82 6.29 0.19
CA LEU A 246 5.51 7.55 -0.09
C LEU A 246 6.51 7.98 1.00
N GLY A 247 6.56 7.28 2.14
CA GLY A 247 7.41 7.68 3.26
C GLY A 247 6.88 8.84 4.09
N GLN A 248 5.60 9.18 3.94
CA GLN A 248 4.95 10.27 4.68
C GLN A 248 4.44 9.85 6.06
N ALA A 249 4.35 8.54 6.30
CA ALA A 249 4.07 7.93 7.59
C ALA A 249 4.86 6.62 7.73
N ALA A 250 5.11 6.17 8.96
CA ALA A 250 5.71 4.87 9.23
C ALA A 250 4.64 3.77 9.33
N ILE A 251 3.44 4.14 9.79
CA ILE A 251 2.35 3.22 10.10
C ILE A 251 1.09 3.70 9.38
N GLY A 252 0.42 2.82 8.63
CA GLY A 252 -0.93 3.06 8.14
C GLY A 252 -1.92 2.31 9.02
N LEU A 253 -2.70 3.01 9.84
CA LEU A 253 -3.80 2.41 10.60
C LEU A 253 -5.02 2.26 9.69
N ALA A 254 -5.51 1.03 9.54
CA ALA A 254 -6.38 0.63 8.45
C ALA A 254 -7.45 -0.37 8.91
N THR A 255 -8.39 -0.67 7.99
CA THR A 255 -9.42 -1.70 8.20
C THR A 255 -9.49 -2.66 7.02
N ASP A 256 -9.85 -3.92 7.27
CA ASP A 256 -10.01 -5.00 6.29
C ASP A 256 -11.31 -5.78 6.54
N THR A 257 -12.35 -5.43 5.78
CA THR A 257 -13.61 -6.19 5.72
C THR A 257 -13.46 -7.34 4.73
N ALA A 258 -13.00 -7.01 3.51
CA ALA A 258 -12.93 -7.90 2.37
C ALA A 258 -11.60 -7.82 1.60
N GLY A 259 -10.52 -7.40 2.26
CA GLY A 259 -9.20 -7.19 1.65
C GLY A 259 -8.64 -5.78 1.80
N SER A 260 -9.33 -4.88 2.50
CA SER A 260 -8.98 -3.45 2.54
C SER A 260 -7.65 -3.07 3.20
N ILE A 261 -6.93 -4.04 3.78
CA ILE A 261 -5.51 -3.92 4.15
C ILE A 261 -4.66 -4.67 3.12
N ARG A 262 -5.00 -5.93 2.84
CA ARG A 262 -4.18 -6.84 2.03
C ARG A 262 -4.04 -6.42 0.57
N VAL A 263 -5.09 -5.88 -0.03
CA VAL A 263 -5.10 -5.43 -1.44
C VAL A 263 -4.20 -4.21 -1.65
N PRO A 264 -4.36 -3.10 -0.90
CA PRO A 264 -3.43 -1.98 -1.07
C PRO A 264 -2.00 -2.34 -0.62
N ALA A 265 -1.80 -3.27 0.32
CA ALA A 265 -0.46 -3.76 0.63
C ALA A 265 0.17 -4.49 -0.56
N SER A 266 -0.59 -5.39 -1.20
CA SER A 266 -0.21 -6.12 -2.41
C SER A 266 0.22 -5.18 -3.54
N TYR A 267 -0.65 -4.23 -3.90
CA TYR A 267 -0.45 -3.34 -5.04
C TYR A 267 0.67 -2.30 -4.84
N GLN A 268 1.03 -2.01 -3.59
CA GLN A 268 2.05 -1.03 -3.27
C GLN A 268 3.36 -1.64 -2.72
N GLY A 269 3.46 -2.97 -2.68
CA GLY A 269 4.65 -3.65 -2.17
C GLY A 269 4.89 -3.38 -0.68
N LEU A 270 3.83 -3.37 0.13
CA LEU A 270 3.90 -3.16 1.57
C LEU A 270 3.62 -4.45 2.34
N TRP A 271 3.99 -4.42 3.61
CA TRP A 271 3.51 -5.37 4.61
C TRP A 271 2.13 -4.92 5.09
N GLY A 272 1.18 -5.86 5.20
CA GLY A 272 -0.18 -5.55 5.67
C GLY A 272 -0.73 -6.66 6.53
N LEU A 273 -1.03 -6.37 7.80
CA LEU A 273 -1.65 -7.31 8.73
C LEU A 273 -3.11 -6.96 8.94
N ARG A 274 -4.01 -7.85 8.51
CA ARG A 274 -5.37 -7.97 9.05
C ARG A 274 -5.27 -8.84 10.31
N THR A 275 -5.73 -8.32 11.45
CA THR A 275 -5.69 -9.09 12.71
C THR A 275 -6.79 -10.16 12.77
N THR A 276 -6.78 -10.99 13.81
CA THR A 276 -7.95 -11.79 14.19
C THR A 276 -9.12 -10.83 14.43
N HIS A 277 -10.30 -11.16 13.91
CA HIS A 277 -11.47 -10.30 14.08
C HIS A 277 -11.76 -10.07 15.57
N GLY A 278 -11.88 -8.80 15.97
CA GLY A 278 -12.08 -8.40 17.36
C GLY A 278 -10.82 -8.34 18.24
N ALA A 279 -9.64 -8.72 17.75
CA ALA A 279 -8.40 -8.66 18.55
C ALA A 279 -7.96 -7.21 18.84
N VAL A 280 -8.23 -6.29 17.92
CA VAL A 280 -8.07 -4.85 18.11
C VAL A 280 -9.46 -4.21 18.21
N PRO A 281 -9.74 -3.36 19.22
CA PRO A 281 -11.06 -2.78 19.40
C PRO A 281 -11.51 -1.92 18.20
N ALA A 282 -12.76 -2.14 17.75
CA ALA A 282 -13.41 -1.35 16.70
C ALA A 282 -14.28 -0.21 17.24
N ALA A 283 -14.26 0.06 18.55
CA ALA A 283 -15.00 1.19 19.13
C ALA A 283 -14.52 2.52 18.52
N GLY A 284 -15.46 3.39 18.13
CA GLY A 284 -15.15 4.64 17.43
C GLY A 284 -14.77 4.45 15.95
N LEU A 285 -14.95 3.25 15.37
CA LEU A 285 -14.88 3.03 13.93
C LEU A 285 -16.25 3.26 13.31
N LEU A 286 -16.32 4.00 12.19
CA LEU A 286 -17.50 4.01 11.34
C LEU A 286 -17.61 2.66 10.61
N PRO A 287 -18.64 1.85 10.87
CA PRO A 287 -18.70 0.48 10.36
C PRO A 287 -19.10 0.43 8.87
N LEU A 288 -18.60 -0.59 8.19
CA LEU A 288 -19.11 -1.08 6.92
C LEU A 288 -19.91 -2.37 7.15
N ALA A 289 -19.30 -3.39 7.72
CA ALA A 289 -19.94 -4.66 8.04
C ALA A 289 -19.31 -5.22 9.33
N PRO A 290 -19.86 -4.90 10.52
CA PRO A 290 -19.27 -5.22 11.81
C PRO A 290 -18.86 -6.69 12.00
N SER A 291 -19.56 -7.64 11.37
CA SER A 291 -19.22 -9.06 11.43
C SER A 291 -17.86 -9.39 10.78
N PHE A 292 -17.33 -8.48 9.95
CA PHE A 292 -16.10 -8.69 9.18
C PHE A 292 -15.07 -7.57 9.36
N ASP A 293 -15.50 -6.37 9.78
CA ASP A 293 -14.64 -5.20 9.94
C ASP A 293 -13.52 -5.46 10.94
N THR A 294 -12.30 -5.51 10.43
CA THR A 294 -11.11 -5.89 11.20
C THR A 294 -10.08 -4.78 11.12
N VAL A 295 -9.57 -4.33 12.27
CA VAL A 295 -8.51 -3.31 12.34
C VAL A 295 -7.14 -3.95 12.14
N GLY A 296 -6.23 -3.22 11.52
CA GLY A 296 -4.86 -3.67 11.35
C GLY A 296 -3.97 -2.58 10.77
N TRP A 297 -2.79 -2.98 10.29
CA TRP A 297 -1.72 -2.03 9.97
C TRP A 297 -1.03 -2.33 8.65
N LEU A 298 -0.49 -1.27 8.05
CA LEU A 298 0.35 -1.26 6.87
C LEU A 298 1.71 -0.66 7.22
N THR A 299 2.81 -1.29 6.81
CA THR A 299 4.18 -0.77 7.01
C THR A 299 5.06 -1.09 5.81
N ARG A 300 6.22 -0.42 5.71
CA ARG A 300 7.22 -0.72 4.66
C ARG A 300 8.07 -1.94 5.00
N ASP A 301 8.22 -2.25 6.29
CA ASP A 301 9.09 -3.32 6.77
C ASP A 301 8.45 -4.11 7.91
N LEU A 302 8.89 -5.37 8.03
CA LEU A 302 8.41 -6.32 9.03
C LEU A 302 8.78 -5.91 10.47
N ALA A 303 9.90 -5.23 10.68
CA ALA A 303 10.33 -4.84 12.03
C ALA A 303 9.38 -3.79 12.63
N THR A 304 8.99 -2.79 11.84
CA THR A 304 7.97 -1.81 12.19
C THR A 304 6.62 -2.50 12.40
N LEU A 305 6.23 -3.44 11.54
CA LEU A 305 4.98 -4.18 11.70
C LEU A 305 4.94 -4.99 13.01
N ARG A 306 6.04 -5.68 13.34
CA ARG A 306 6.18 -6.43 14.61
C ARG A 306 6.02 -5.52 15.82
N ARG A 307 6.65 -4.35 15.83
CA ARG A 307 6.52 -3.37 16.95
C ARG A 307 5.08 -2.93 17.13
N VAL A 308 4.40 -2.57 16.04
CA VAL A 308 3.02 -2.09 16.09
C VAL A 308 2.05 -3.21 16.46
N ALA A 309 2.22 -4.41 15.91
CA ALA A 309 1.39 -5.56 16.25
C ALA A 309 1.55 -5.97 17.71
N ALA A 310 2.77 -5.91 18.28
CA ALA A 310 3.01 -6.19 19.69
C ALA A 310 2.28 -5.20 20.62
N VAL A 311 2.19 -3.92 20.24
CA VAL A 311 1.36 -2.92 20.93
C VAL A 311 -0.12 -3.24 20.74
N GLY A 312 -0.52 -3.42 19.49
CA GLY A 312 -1.87 -3.68 19.00
C GLY A 312 -2.58 -4.86 19.64
N LEU A 313 -1.80 -5.90 19.95
CA LEU A 313 -2.28 -7.20 20.41
C LEU A 313 -1.82 -7.50 21.84
N ALA A 314 -1.37 -6.47 22.57
CA ALA A 314 -0.97 -6.62 23.97
C ALA A 314 -2.12 -7.23 24.78
N GLY A 315 -1.88 -8.41 25.35
CA GLY A 315 -2.88 -9.14 26.14
C GLY A 315 -3.83 -10.04 25.35
N ALA A 316 -3.75 -10.07 24.02
CA ALA A 316 -4.46 -11.06 23.22
C ALA A 316 -3.78 -12.42 23.32
N ALA A 317 -4.55 -13.50 23.54
CA ALA A 317 -4.01 -14.86 23.51
C ALA A 317 -3.39 -15.15 22.14
N GLN A 318 -2.20 -15.77 22.16
CA GLN A 318 -1.48 -16.11 20.94
C GLN A 318 -1.45 -17.62 20.74
N GLU A 319 -1.92 -18.05 19.58
CA GLU A 319 -1.87 -19.44 19.13
C GLU A 319 -0.64 -19.68 18.26
N THR A 320 -0.23 -20.94 18.16
CA THR A 320 0.81 -21.35 17.21
C THR A 320 0.24 -21.55 15.81
N ALA A 321 1.04 -21.26 14.80
CA ALA A 321 0.73 -21.61 13.41
C ALA A 321 1.30 -22.99 13.06
N GLY A 322 0.50 -23.84 12.41
CA GLY A 322 0.95 -25.11 11.84
C GLY A 322 1.72 -24.94 10.53
N GLY A 323 1.93 -26.05 9.80
CA GLY A 323 2.57 -26.03 8.47
C GLY A 323 1.77 -25.26 7.42
N PHE A 324 2.28 -25.21 6.18
CA PHE A 324 1.64 -24.47 5.09
C PHE A 324 0.66 -25.35 4.30
N VAL A 325 -0.43 -24.73 3.83
CA VAL A 325 -1.39 -25.33 2.89
C VAL A 325 -1.73 -24.40 1.73
N ILE A 326 -2.15 -24.97 0.61
CA ILE A 326 -2.62 -24.26 -0.59
C ILE A 326 -3.93 -24.91 -1.07
N ALA A 327 -4.85 -24.10 -1.57
CA ALA A 327 -6.08 -24.55 -2.20
C ALA A 327 -6.13 -24.11 -3.68
N GLU A 328 -6.10 -25.08 -4.60
CA GLU A 328 -6.09 -24.80 -6.05
C GLU A 328 -7.34 -24.05 -6.51
N ALA A 329 -8.50 -24.29 -5.87
CA ALA A 329 -9.77 -23.61 -6.18
C ALA A 329 -9.68 -22.08 -6.03
N LEU A 330 -8.78 -21.57 -5.17
CA LEU A 330 -8.56 -20.13 -5.01
C LEU A 330 -7.80 -19.51 -6.20
N LEU A 331 -7.07 -20.32 -6.98
CA LEU A 331 -6.18 -19.86 -8.05
C LEU A 331 -6.86 -19.85 -9.43
N GLU A 332 -8.09 -20.35 -9.54
CA GLU A 332 -8.82 -20.51 -10.80
C GLU A 332 -9.08 -19.16 -11.49
N ARG A 333 -9.41 -18.13 -10.70
CA ARG A 333 -9.70 -16.76 -11.18
C ARG A 333 -8.53 -15.79 -11.02
N VAL A 334 -7.34 -16.29 -10.67
CA VAL A 334 -6.12 -15.49 -10.56
C VAL A 334 -5.48 -15.36 -11.94
N ASP A 335 -4.98 -14.16 -12.26
CA ASP A 335 -4.26 -13.91 -13.51
C ASP A 335 -3.13 -14.92 -13.68
N ALA A 336 -2.95 -15.42 -14.90
CA ALA A 336 -1.98 -16.48 -15.18
C ALA A 336 -0.55 -16.13 -14.73
N SER A 337 -0.15 -14.86 -14.89
CA SER A 337 1.17 -14.37 -14.48
C SER A 337 1.32 -14.32 -12.95
N VAL A 338 0.28 -13.91 -12.23
CA VAL A 338 0.25 -13.94 -10.76
C VAL A 338 0.27 -15.37 -10.24
N ARG A 339 -0.53 -16.27 -10.84
CA ARG A 339 -0.54 -17.70 -10.48
C ARG A 339 0.81 -18.35 -10.69
N ALA A 340 1.51 -18.03 -11.79
CA ALA A 340 2.86 -18.50 -12.04
C ALA A 340 3.87 -17.98 -10.99
N ALA A 341 3.84 -16.67 -10.69
CA ALA A 341 4.70 -16.07 -9.68
C ALA A 341 4.45 -16.66 -8.28
N PHE A 342 3.18 -16.88 -7.92
CA PHE A 342 2.78 -17.56 -6.69
C PHE A 342 3.33 -18.98 -6.63
N GLY A 343 3.10 -19.79 -7.66
CA GLY A 343 3.58 -21.17 -7.73
C GLY A 343 5.10 -21.28 -7.56
N ALA A 344 5.85 -20.37 -8.19
CA ALA A 344 7.30 -20.30 -8.01
C ALA A 344 7.71 -19.92 -6.59
N ALA A 345 7.00 -18.98 -5.95
CA ALA A 345 7.34 -18.51 -4.59
C ALA A 345 7.06 -19.54 -3.49
N VAL A 346 6.12 -20.47 -3.71
CA VAL A 346 5.71 -21.46 -2.70
C VAL A 346 6.22 -22.88 -2.96
N ALA A 347 6.93 -23.10 -4.08
CA ALA A 347 7.38 -24.43 -4.51
C ALA A 347 8.21 -25.16 -3.44
N ASP A 348 9.11 -24.44 -2.76
CA ASP A 348 10.05 -25.00 -1.79
C ASP A 348 9.54 -24.92 -0.34
N LEU A 349 8.32 -24.44 -0.11
CA LEU A 349 7.75 -24.27 1.24
C LEU A 349 7.09 -25.54 1.79
N GLY A 350 7.02 -26.62 1.00
CA GLY A 350 6.44 -27.89 1.42
C GLY A 350 4.94 -27.82 1.75
N ALA A 351 4.21 -26.89 1.12
CA ALA A 351 2.80 -26.67 1.41
C ALA A 351 1.92 -27.85 0.95
N ALA A 352 1.09 -28.38 1.84
CA ALA A 352 0.15 -29.44 1.51
C ALA A 352 -1.07 -28.89 0.75
N ARG A 353 -1.75 -29.73 -0.03
CA ARG A 353 -2.99 -29.34 -0.72
C ARG A 353 -4.20 -29.62 0.17
N VAL A 354 -5.14 -28.68 0.20
CA VAL A 354 -6.43 -28.80 0.88
C VAL A 354 -7.58 -28.49 -0.08
N ALA A 355 -8.75 -29.05 0.20
CA ALA A 355 -9.98 -28.75 -0.52
C ALA A 355 -10.80 -27.78 0.33
N LEU A 356 -11.17 -26.63 -0.23
CA LEU A 356 -12.02 -25.65 0.45
C LEU A 356 -13.47 -25.78 -0.03
N PRO A 357 -14.44 -25.24 0.73
CA PRO A 357 -15.79 -25.06 0.22
C PRO A 357 -15.82 -24.27 -1.11
N PRO A 358 -16.88 -24.39 -1.91
CA PRO A 358 -16.96 -23.69 -3.19
C PRO A 358 -16.78 -22.17 -3.04
N VAL A 359 -15.74 -21.64 -3.68
CA VAL A 359 -15.35 -20.22 -3.54
C VAL A 359 -16.46 -19.28 -3.97
N ALA A 360 -17.20 -19.62 -5.03
CA ALA A 360 -18.31 -18.80 -5.51
C ALA A 360 -19.43 -18.67 -4.47
N GLU A 361 -19.79 -19.78 -3.79
CA GLU A 361 -20.84 -19.79 -2.77
C GLU A 361 -20.40 -19.06 -1.49
N MET A 362 -19.11 -19.19 -1.11
CA MET A 362 -18.52 -18.41 -0.01
C MET A 362 -18.60 -16.90 -0.29
N VAL A 363 -18.22 -16.47 -1.49
CA VAL A 363 -18.29 -15.06 -1.90
C VAL A 363 -19.72 -14.55 -1.90
N GLU A 364 -20.68 -15.34 -2.39
CA GLU A 364 -22.10 -14.97 -2.40
C GLU A 364 -22.64 -14.76 -0.98
N ALA A 365 -22.49 -15.75 -0.10
CA ALA A 365 -22.95 -15.65 1.29
C ALA A 365 -22.29 -14.48 2.03
N PHE A 366 -20.98 -14.30 1.84
CA PHE A 366 -20.24 -13.17 2.41
C PHE A 366 -20.80 -11.82 1.93
N ARG A 367 -21.04 -11.67 0.62
CA ARG A 367 -21.54 -10.40 0.05
C ARG A 367 -22.94 -10.07 0.50
N LEU A 368 -23.82 -11.07 0.67
CA LEU A 368 -25.19 -10.85 1.17
C LEU A 368 -25.18 -10.29 2.60
N VAL A 369 -24.40 -10.90 3.50
CA VAL A 369 -24.29 -10.43 4.89
C VAL A 369 -23.58 -9.07 4.94
N GLN A 370 -22.49 -8.89 4.18
CA GLN A 370 -21.79 -7.60 4.08
C GLN A 370 -22.74 -6.49 3.61
N ALA A 371 -23.55 -6.78 2.60
CA ALA A 371 -24.49 -5.81 2.04
C ALA A 371 -25.58 -5.45 3.05
N ALA A 372 -26.19 -6.44 3.71
CA ALA A 372 -27.20 -6.18 4.75
C ALA A 372 -26.64 -5.29 5.88
N GLU A 373 -25.43 -5.58 6.37
CA GLU A 373 -24.80 -4.79 7.43
C GLU A 373 -24.38 -3.39 6.95
N ALA A 374 -23.89 -3.26 5.71
CA ALA A 374 -23.57 -1.96 5.11
C ALA A 374 -24.81 -1.06 4.99
N TRP A 375 -25.94 -1.64 4.58
CA TRP A 375 -27.21 -0.93 4.53
C TRP A 375 -27.70 -0.54 5.93
N ALA A 376 -27.63 -1.45 6.89
CA ALA A 376 -28.00 -1.16 8.28
C ALA A 376 -27.13 -0.03 8.89
N ALA A 377 -25.84 -0.01 8.58
CA ALA A 377 -24.89 0.97 9.13
C ALA A 377 -25.02 2.37 8.52
N ASN A 378 -25.18 2.47 7.19
CA ASN A 378 -25.07 3.75 6.48
C ASN A 378 -26.19 4.01 5.46
N GLY A 379 -27.08 3.05 5.23
CA GLY A 379 -28.09 3.09 4.16
C GLY A 379 -29.08 4.24 4.29
N GLU A 380 -29.51 4.59 5.50
CA GLU A 380 -30.40 5.74 5.73
C GLU A 380 -29.74 7.06 5.28
N TRP A 381 -28.48 7.28 5.66
CA TRP A 381 -27.75 8.47 5.24
C TRP A 381 -27.54 8.48 3.71
N VAL A 382 -27.22 7.34 3.10
CA VAL A 382 -27.05 7.23 1.65
C VAL A 382 -28.36 7.52 0.91
N ALA A 383 -29.48 6.97 1.37
CA ALA A 383 -30.80 7.21 0.79
C ALA A 383 -31.22 8.68 0.85
N ALA A 384 -30.85 9.39 1.92
CA ALA A 384 -31.10 10.82 2.07
C ALA A 384 -30.22 11.70 1.16
N HIS A 385 -29.17 11.15 0.54
CA HIS A 385 -28.18 11.89 -0.25
C HIS A 385 -27.94 11.26 -1.64
N PRO A 386 -28.97 11.20 -2.51
CA PRO A 386 -28.82 10.60 -3.83
C PRO A 386 -27.77 11.34 -4.67
N GLY A 387 -26.91 10.58 -5.35
CA GLY A 387 -25.93 11.12 -6.30
C GLY A 387 -24.64 11.67 -5.70
N VAL A 388 -24.41 11.52 -4.40
CA VAL A 388 -23.15 11.96 -3.75
C VAL A 388 -22.02 10.93 -3.83
N LEU A 389 -22.33 9.69 -4.20
CA LEU A 389 -21.38 8.58 -4.28
C LEU A 389 -20.96 8.31 -5.72
N ALA A 390 -19.77 7.73 -5.86
CA ALA A 390 -19.31 7.14 -7.11
C ALA A 390 -20.32 6.10 -7.62
N PRO A 391 -20.54 6.00 -8.95
CA PRO A 391 -21.56 5.10 -9.50
C PRO A 391 -21.46 3.64 -9.04
N ASP A 392 -20.25 3.12 -8.90
CA ASP A 392 -20.02 1.74 -8.48
C ASP A 392 -20.29 1.52 -6.99
N VAL A 393 -20.00 2.50 -6.13
CA VAL A 393 -20.33 2.47 -4.70
C VAL A 393 -21.84 2.64 -4.50
N GLN A 394 -22.47 3.57 -5.23
CA GLN A 394 -23.92 3.74 -5.23
C GLN A 394 -24.64 2.44 -5.62
N ALA A 395 -24.21 1.79 -6.71
CA ALA A 395 -24.79 0.53 -7.15
C ALA A 395 -24.71 -0.58 -6.09
N ARG A 396 -23.66 -0.59 -5.26
CA ARG A 396 -23.52 -1.54 -4.13
C ARG A 396 -24.49 -1.23 -3.00
N PHE A 397 -24.69 0.04 -2.64
CA PHE A 397 -25.72 0.42 -1.66
C PHE A 397 -27.15 0.18 -2.19
N ASP A 398 -27.39 0.43 -3.48
CA ASP A 398 -28.68 0.13 -4.10
C ASP A 398 -28.97 -1.37 -4.03
N ALA A 399 -27.98 -2.23 -4.33
CA ALA A 399 -28.11 -3.67 -4.15
C ALA A 399 -28.30 -4.07 -2.68
N ALA A 400 -27.59 -3.43 -1.76
CA ALA A 400 -27.69 -3.66 -0.34
C ALA A 400 -29.08 -3.35 0.23
N SER A 401 -29.74 -2.29 -0.26
CA SER A 401 -31.11 -1.92 0.15
C SER A 401 -32.17 -2.97 -0.19
N ARG A 402 -31.84 -3.93 -1.07
CA ARG A 402 -32.75 -5.00 -1.52
C ARG A 402 -32.52 -6.33 -0.80
N VAL A 403 -31.54 -6.42 0.10
CA VAL A 403 -31.33 -7.64 0.89
C VAL A 403 -32.35 -7.67 2.02
N ASP A 404 -33.31 -8.60 1.94
CA ASP A 404 -34.30 -8.78 2.99
C ASP A 404 -33.76 -9.64 4.15
N ALA A 405 -34.47 -9.60 5.28
CA ALA A 405 -34.07 -10.31 6.50
C ALA A 405 -33.99 -11.84 6.31
N ALA A 406 -34.83 -12.43 5.46
CA ALA A 406 -34.82 -13.87 5.21
C ALA A 406 -33.57 -14.28 4.43
N THR A 407 -33.20 -13.49 3.42
CA THR A 407 -31.97 -13.65 2.63
C THR A 407 -30.74 -13.49 3.52
N GLU A 408 -30.72 -12.48 4.38
CA GLU A 408 -29.63 -12.28 5.34
C GLU A 408 -29.48 -13.47 6.30
N VAL A 409 -30.57 -13.95 6.90
CA VAL A 409 -30.55 -15.11 7.81
C VAL A 409 -29.99 -16.35 7.11
N GLY A 410 -30.48 -16.67 5.92
CA GLY A 410 -29.97 -17.80 5.15
C GLY A 410 -28.49 -17.66 4.79
N ALA A 411 -28.05 -16.45 4.44
CA ALA A 411 -26.63 -16.19 4.17
C ALA A 411 -25.76 -16.35 5.44
N ARG A 412 -26.25 -15.94 6.61
CA ARG A 412 -25.55 -16.12 7.90
C ARG A 412 -25.41 -17.60 8.28
N GLU A 413 -26.45 -18.41 8.06
CA GLU A 413 -26.40 -19.85 8.27
C GLU A 413 -25.32 -20.50 7.38
N ARG A 414 -25.30 -20.13 6.09
CA ARG A 414 -24.28 -20.59 5.14
C ARG A 414 -22.86 -20.16 5.54
N LEU A 415 -22.69 -18.94 6.04
CA LEU A 415 -21.40 -18.50 6.56
C LEU A 415 -20.94 -19.30 7.77
N ALA A 416 -21.85 -19.70 8.66
CA ALA A 416 -21.51 -20.56 9.80
C ALA A 416 -21.05 -21.96 9.34
N GLU A 417 -21.72 -22.54 8.35
CA GLU A 417 -21.30 -23.80 7.71
C GLU A 417 -19.91 -23.68 7.09
N PHE A 418 -19.68 -22.62 6.29
CA PHE A 418 -18.37 -22.40 5.67
C PHE A 418 -17.28 -22.15 6.69
N ARG A 419 -17.55 -21.41 7.77
CA ARG A 419 -16.59 -21.20 8.85
C ARG A 419 -16.18 -22.53 9.49
N ALA A 420 -17.14 -23.40 9.81
CA ALA A 420 -16.85 -24.71 10.39
C ALA A 420 -16.03 -25.59 9.42
N ALA A 421 -16.38 -25.59 8.13
CA ALA A 421 -15.64 -26.32 7.11
C ALA A 421 -14.21 -25.78 6.92
N LEU A 422 -14.03 -24.45 6.91
CA LEU A 422 -12.71 -23.82 6.83
C LEU A 422 -11.86 -24.18 8.06
N ASP A 423 -12.43 -24.13 9.27
CA ASP A 423 -11.71 -24.50 10.48
C ASP A 423 -11.23 -25.96 10.44
N GLN A 424 -12.08 -26.88 9.97
CA GLN A 424 -11.76 -28.29 9.81
C GLN A 424 -10.68 -28.53 8.73
N GLU A 425 -10.83 -27.93 7.56
CA GLU A 425 -9.93 -28.15 6.43
C GLU A 425 -8.56 -27.49 6.63
N LEU A 426 -8.50 -26.35 7.34
CA LEU A 426 -7.24 -25.69 7.68
C LEU A 426 -6.55 -26.37 8.86
N ASP A 427 -7.27 -26.83 9.87
CA ASP A 427 -6.72 -27.60 11.02
C ASP A 427 -5.48 -26.92 11.64
N GLY A 428 -5.59 -25.62 11.93
CA GLY A 428 -4.50 -24.82 12.52
C GLY A 428 -3.31 -24.49 11.59
N ARG A 429 -3.34 -24.92 10.33
CA ARG A 429 -2.30 -24.64 9.32
C ARG A 429 -2.48 -23.26 8.69
N VAL A 430 -1.40 -22.76 8.07
CA VAL A 430 -1.39 -21.46 7.39
C VAL A 430 -1.69 -21.64 5.92
N LEU A 431 -2.81 -21.05 5.47
CA LEU A 431 -3.16 -21.04 4.05
C LEU A 431 -2.37 -19.96 3.31
N LEU A 432 -1.63 -20.38 2.28
CA LEU A 432 -0.92 -19.51 1.36
C LEU A 432 -1.77 -19.21 0.13
N LEU A 433 -1.88 -17.93 -0.22
CA LEU A 433 -2.63 -17.45 -1.39
C LEU A 433 -2.11 -16.09 -1.88
N PRO A 434 -2.30 -15.69 -3.15
CA PRO A 434 -1.99 -14.33 -3.59
C PRO A 434 -2.86 -13.29 -2.87
N SER A 435 -2.28 -12.18 -2.38
CA SER A 435 -3.05 -11.11 -1.72
C SER A 435 -4.04 -10.38 -2.64
N ALA A 436 -3.85 -10.47 -3.95
CA ALA A 436 -4.74 -9.96 -4.99
C ALA A 436 -4.70 -10.87 -6.23
N SER A 437 -5.76 -10.86 -7.04
CA SER A 437 -5.87 -11.74 -8.22
C SER A 437 -5.02 -11.27 -9.40
N SER A 438 -4.60 -10.01 -9.43
CA SER A 438 -3.86 -9.37 -10.51
C SER A 438 -2.73 -8.49 -9.96
N VAL A 439 -1.89 -7.96 -10.85
CA VAL A 439 -1.13 -6.72 -10.54
C VAL A 439 -2.09 -5.54 -10.40
N ALA A 440 -1.63 -4.43 -9.83
CA ALA A 440 -2.42 -3.20 -9.73
C ALA A 440 -2.94 -2.78 -11.13
N PRO A 441 -4.27 -2.72 -11.33
CA PRO A 441 -4.85 -2.26 -12.59
C PRO A 441 -4.43 -0.83 -12.93
N ALA A 442 -4.34 -0.51 -14.23
CA ALA A 442 -4.07 0.85 -14.68
C ALA A 442 -5.16 1.82 -14.18
N LEU A 443 -4.79 3.06 -13.87
CA LEU A 443 -5.71 4.08 -13.37
C LEU A 443 -6.83 4.42 -14.37
N ASP A 444 -6.52 4.31 -15.66
CA ASP A 444 -7.43 4.53 -16.79
C ASP A 444 -8.11 3.24 -17.29
N ALA A 445 -7.93 2.11 -16.58
CA ALA A 445 -8.64 0.88 -16.90
C ALA A 445 -10.17 1.08 -16.79
N SER A 446 -10.90 0.35 -17.64
CA SER A 446 -12.36 0.41 -17.66
C SER A 446 -12.97 -0.10 -16.34
N ALA A 447 -14.21 0.29 -16.06
CA ALA A 447 -14.91 -0.14 -14.86
C ALA A 447 -15.07 -1.67 -14.80
N GLU A 448 -15.25 -2.31 -15.96
CA GLU A 448 -15.39 -3.75 -16.11
C GLU A 448 -14.09 -4.48 -15.72
N VAL A 449 -12.94 -4.01 -16.21
CA VAL A 449 -11.62 -4.60 -15.87
C VAL A 449 -11.36 -4.49 -14.37
N ILE A 450 -11.67 -3.33 -13.77
CA ILE A 450 -11.50 -3.13 -12.34
C ILE A 450 -12.45 -4.03 -11.53
N ASP A 451 -13.72 -4.16 -11.95
CA ASP A 451 -14.69 -4.98 -11.23
C ASP A 451 -14.44 -6.49 -11.38
N GLU A 452 -13.90 -6.93 -12.53
CA GLU A 452 -13.46 -8.31 -12.74
C GLU A 452 -12.31 -8.66 -11.78
N ALA A 453 -11.26 -7.83 -11.74
CA ALA A 453 -10.14 -8.00 -10.81
C ALA A 453 -10.62 -7.94 -9.34
N ARG A 454 -11.54 -7.02 -9.03
CA ARG A 454 -12.16 -6.91 -7.70
C ARG A 454 -12.89 -8.19 -7.30
N THR A 455 -13.70 -8.75 -8.21
CA THR A 455 -14.51 -9.94 -7.95
C THR A 455 -13.64 -11.19 -7.81
N ALA A 456 -12.61 -11.33 -8.65
CA ALA A 456 -11.62 -12.40 -8.50
C ALA A 456 -10.84 -12.27 -7.18
N THR A 457 -10.42 -11.07 -6.81
CA THR A 457 -9.74 -10.80 -5.53
C THR A 457 -10.63 -11.10 -4.32
N LEU A 458 -11.93 -10.84 -4.39
CA LEU A 458 -12.86 -11.21 -3.31
C LEU A 458 -12.91 -12.72 -3.06
N GLY A 459 -12.72 -13.54 -4.10
CA GLY A 459 -12.60 -15.00 -3.95
C GLY A 459 -11.40 -15.40 -3.08
N LEU A 460 -10.33 -14.61 -3.10
CA LEU A 460 -9.12 -14.81 -2.28
C LEU A 460 -9.31 -14.27 -0.86
N THR A 461 -9.95 -13.10 -0.73
CA THR A 461 -9.90 -12.32 0.52
C THR A 461 -11.05 -12.60 1.47
N CYS A 462 -12.21 -13.06 0.99
CA CYS A 462 -13.42 -13.23 1.80
C CYS A 462 -13.27 -14.27 2.90
N LEU A 463 -12.47 -15.32 2.70
CA LEU A 463 -12.30 -16.42 3.67
C LEU A 463 -11.77 -15.94 5.04
N ALA A 464 -10.92 -14.92 5.06
CA ALA A 464 -10.45 -14.31 6.30
C ALA A 464 -11.60 -13.55 7.02
N GLY A 465 -12.51 -12.97 6.25
CA GLY A 465 -13.79 -12.41 6.73
C GLY A 465 -14.67 -13.48 7.37
N ILE A 466 -14.95 -14.54 6.61
CA ILE A 466 -15.84 -15.64 7.02
C ILE A 466 -15.32 -16.33 8.29
N GLY A 467 -14.03 -16.64 8.32
CA GLY A 467 -13.42 -17.34 9.45
C GLY A 467 -12.99 -16.47 10.62
N GLY A 468 -13.02 -15.14 10.46
CA GLY A 468 -12.45 -14.19 11.43
C GLY A 468 -10.93 -14.33 11.59
N TYR A 469 -10.24 -14.82 10.57
CA TYR A 469 -8.82 -15.17 10.61
C TYR A 469 -7.91 -13.94 10.50
N PRO A 470 -6.74 -13.96 11.17
CA PRO A 470 -5.65 -13.06 10.86
C PRO A 470 -5.07 -13.41 9.49
N ALA A 471 -4.67 -12.38 8.74
CA ALA A 471 -4.11 -12.53 7.40
C ALA A 471 -3.01 -11.50 7.14
N LEU A 472 -1.82 -11.99 6.79
CA LEU A 472 -0.63 -11.19 6.57
C LEU A 472 -0.27 -11.17 5.08
N SER A 473 -0.35 -10.00 4.46
CA SER A 473 0.21 -9.75 3.13
C SER A 473 1.68 -9.41 3.23
N VAL A 474 2.51 -10.15 2.51
CA VAL A 474 3.96 -9.99 2.42
C VAL A 474 4.36 -9.55 1.01
N PRO A 475 5.20 -8.51 0.83
CA PRO A 475 5.60 -8.02 -0.48
C PRO A 475 6.67 -8.93 -1.12
N ARG A 476 6.25 -10.11 -1.60
CA ARG A 476 7.16 -11.20 -2.03
C ARG A 476 7.12 -11.51 -3.53
N LEU A 477 5.99 -11.31 -4.20
CA LEU A 477 5.84 -11.67 -5.61
C LEU A 477 6.13 -10.46 -6.50
N LEU A 478 6.72 -10.72 -7.66
CA LEU A 478 6.92 -9.75 -8.72
C LEU A 478 6.42 -10.30 -10.04
N VAL A 479 5.61 -9.50 -10.73
CA VAL A 479 5.11 -9.78 -12.07
C VAL A 479 5.48 -8.60 -12.95
N GLU A 480 6.41 -8.80 -13.89
CA GLU A 480 6.91 -7.73 -14.77
C GLU A 480 7.39 -6.49 -13.98
N GLY A 481 8.05 -6.72 -12.85
CA GLY A 481 8.54 -5.66 -11.96
C GLY A 481 7.46 -4.99 -11.08
N LYS A 482 6.19 -5.40 -11.20
CA LYS A 482 5.08 -4.90 -10.37
C LYS A 482 4.87 -5.83 -9.15
N PRO A 483 4.67 -5.27 -7.94
CA PRO A 483 4.47 -6.08 -6.74
C PRO A 483 3.11 -6.77 -6.74
N VAL A 484 3.09 -7.99 -6.21
CA VAL A 484 1.89 -8.67 -5.72
C VAL A 484 2.24 -9.30 -4.37
N GLY A 485 1.33 -9.20 -3.41
CA GLY A 485 1.51 -9.77 -2.08
C GLY A 485 1.34 -11.29 -2.09
N LEU A 486 2.13 -11.97 -1.26
CA LEU A 486 1.86 -13.33 -0.81
C LEU A 486 1.14 -13.24 0.54
N CYS A 487 -0.07 -13.78 0.63
CA CYS A 487 -0.90 -13.74 1.83
C CYS A 487 -0.75 -15.05 2.62
N LEU A 488 -0.47 -14.92 3.91
CA LEU A 488 -0.53 -16.00 4.90
C LEU A 488 -1.80 -15.82 5.72
N VAL A 489 -2.75 -16.75 5.64
CA VAL A 489 -3.96 -16.74 6.47
C VAL A 489 -3.81 -17.81 7.55
N GLY A 490 -3.76 -17.38 8.82
CA GLY A 490 -3.49 -18.25 9.97
C GLY A 490 -4.74 -18.56 10.78
N PRO A 491 -4.64 -19.47 11.77
CA PRO A 491 -5.72 -19.69 12.72
C PRO A 491 -5.98 -18.44 13.57
N ARG A 492 -7.21 -18.32 14.09
CA ARG A 492 -7.58 -17.24 15.01
C ARG A 492 -6.63 -17.22 16.21
N GLY A 493 -6.14 -16.02 16.56
CA GLY A 493 -5.17 -15.81 17.62
C GLY A 493 -3.70 -16.04 17.21
N ALA A 494 -3.39 -16.49 15.99
CA ALA A 494 -2.00 -16.68 15.56
C ALA A 494 -1.38 -15.44 14.90
N ASP A 495 -1.90 -14.24 15.19
CA ASP A 495 -1.49 -12.97 14.59
C ASP A 495 0.03 -12.72 14.66
N LEU A 496 0.64 -12.85 15.85
CA LEU A 496 2.08 -12.66 16.02
C LEU A 496 2.87 -13.84 15.46
N ALA A 497 2.33 -15.06 15.53
CA ALA A 497 2.97 -16.23 14.93
C ALA A 497 3.08 -16.09 13.40
N LEU A 498 2.08 -15.49 12.74
CA LEU A 498 2.17 -15.20 11.30
C LEU A 498 3.33 -14.26 10.95
N LEU A 499 3.64 -13.28 11.81
CA LEU A 499 4.79 -12.38 11.60
C LEU A 499 6.12 -13.12 11.72
N GLU A 500 6.19 -14.16 12.56
CA GLU A 500 7.36 -15.04 12.67
C GLU A 500 7.48 -15.99 11.48
N GLU A 501 6.36 -16.58 11.05
CA GLU A 501 6.32 -17.45 9.86
C GLU A 501 6.67 -16.68 8.58
N ALA A 502 6.37 -15.38 8.51
CA ALA A 502 6.74 -14.57 7.36
C ALA A 502 8.25 -14.60 7.07
N ALA A 503 9.10 -14.67 8.10
CA ALA A 503 10.56 -14.77 7.91
C ALA A 503 10.94 -16.01 7.08
N ARG A 504 10.23 -17.14 7.24
CA ARG A 504 10.48 -18.36 6.45
C ARG A 504 10.05 -18.23 4.99
N VAL A 505 9.12 -17.32 4.71
CA VAL A 505 8.55 -17.13 3.37
C VAL A 505 9.30 -16.04 2.58
N VAL A 506 9.90 -15.07 3.27
CA VAL A 506 10.62 -13.96 2.62
C VAL A 506 12.05 -14.37 2.24
N GLY A 507 12.67 -15.28 2.99
CA GLY A 507 14.06 -15.70 2.81
C GLY A 507 15.04 -14.85 3.60
#